data_AF-A0A226MPK8-F1
#
_entry.id   AF-A0A226MPK8-F1
#
_cell.length_a   1.000
_cell.length_b   1.000
_cell.length_c   1.000
_cell.angle_alpha   90.00
_cell.angle_beta   90.00
_cell.angle_gamma   90.00
#
_symmetry.space_group_name_H-M   'P 1'
#
loop_
_entity.id
_entity.type
_entity.pdbx_description
1 polymer ?
#
loop_
_entity_poly.entity_id
_entity_poly.type
_entity_poly.pdbx_seq_one_letter_code
_entity_poly.pdbx_strand_id
1 'polypeptide(L)'
;MERAERWAYGALWAALGGGLALRAARGDVVLGRALAVPLALLAAVQSLCRACLPLPLGLALAAASACLLLRWAPGRRLLPVEGRAVLVTGERGCDSGFGQATARHLDSLGFRVFASVLDPRGPGAQELQRSCSARLTLLRMDLTKPEDIQSVLQHIQAHTNGTGLWGLVNNAGFNDIIADAELSPLGNFRTCMEVNFFGSLELTKGLLPLLRSAGGRIVTVSSPAGDLPFPCLAAYGASKAALSLLMDTFRSELQPWGVKVSLILPGYFKTATCDPTFWKLQKEQLVARLPRELLQAYGEDYVEEINRQFIQFMKVAVEDLSAVVNSITDGLLAANPAVRYYPGQGLGLMYFIHRYLPYFVRDLFLKGLFINPKLPRALRQEHKDAKKP
;
A
#
# COMPACT_ATOMS: atom_id res chain seq x y z
N MET A 1 -13.80 -15.71 46.87
CA MET A 1 -14.83 -15.57 45.82
C MET A 1 -14.58 -14.37 44.93
N GLU A 2 -14.47 -13.17 45.50
CA GLU A 2 -14.31 -11.90 44.75
C GLU A 2 -13.12 -11.87 43.77
N ARG A 3 -12.00 -12.51 44.13
CA ARG A 3 -10.81 -12.61 43.26
C ARG A 3 -11.08 -13.47 42.02
N ALA A 4 -11.75 -14.61 42.17
CA ALA A 4 -12.08 -15.53 41.07
C ALA A 4 -13.09 -14.91 40.09
N GLU A 5 -14.03 -14.14 40.62
CA GLU A 5 -15.03 -13.40 39.83
C GLU A 5 -14.39 -12.29 38.99
N ARG A 6 -13.44 -11.53 39.54
CA ARG A 6 -12.65 -10.55 38.77
C ARG A 6 -11.87 -11.20 37.62
N TRP A 7 -11.27 -12.37 37.85
CA TRP A 7 -10.57 -13.13 36.80
C TRP A 7 -11.51 -13.62 35.69
N ALA A 8 -12.68 -14.18 36.04
CA ALA A 8 -13.62 -14.73 35.07
C ALA A 8 -14.16 -13.65 34.11
N TYR A 9 -14.56 -12.51 34.65
CA TYR A 9 -15.01 -11.37 33.86
C TYR A 9 -13.89 -10.66 33.10
N GLY A 10 -12.65 -10.68 33.63
CA GLY A 10 -11.47 -10.19 32.93
C GLY A 10 -11.12 -11.05 31.71
N ALA A 11 -11.25 -12.38 31.82
CA ALA A 11 -11.08 -13.30 30.70
C ALA A 11 -12.12 -13.06 29.59
N LEU A 12 -13.36 -12.72 29.96
CA LEU A 12 -14.40 -12.36 29.00
C LEU A 12 -14.05 -11.10 28.20
N TRP A 13 -13.55 -10.05 28.87
CA TRP A 13 -13.06 -8.84 28.20
C TRP A 13 -11.86 -9.11 27.31
N ALA A 14 -10.93 -9.96 27.75
CA ALA A 14 -9.80 -10.37 26.93
C ALA A 14 -10.24 -11.14 25.68
N ALA A 15 -11.22 -12.05 25.81
CA ALA A 15 -11.78 -12.80 24.69
C ALA A 15 -12.56 -11.89 23.71
N LEU A 16 -13.38 -10.96 24.21
CA LEU A 16 -14.10 -9.99 23.40
C LEU A 16 -13.13 -9.03 22.68
N GLY A 17 -12.15 -8.49 23.41
CA GLY A 17 -11.11 -7.62 22.87
C GLY A 17 -10.29 -8.34 21.81
N GLY A 18 -9.90 -9.59 22.06
CA GLY A 18 -9.23 -10.46 21.10
C GLY A 18 -10.09 -10.73 19.86
N GLY A 19 -11.39 -11.02 20.03
CA GLY A 19 -12.34 -11.26 18.94
C GLY A 19 -12.59 -10.02 18.07
N LEU A 20 -12.76 -8.84 18.68
CA LEU A 20 -12.87 -7.57 17.97
C LEU A 20 -11.57 -7.21 17.26
N ALA A 21 -10.41 -7.42 17.89
CA ALA A 21 -9.11 -7.20 17.28
C ALA A 21 -8.88 -8.15 16.09
N LEU A 22 -9.25 -9.43 16.20
CA LEU A 22 -9.15 -10.40 15.10
C LEU A 22 -10.07 -10.01 13.94
N ARG A 23 -11.31 -9.61 14.22
CA ARG A 23 -12.27 -9.15 13.20
C ARG A 23 -11.83 -7.85 12.55
N ALA A 24 -11.25 -6.93 13.30
CA ALA A 24 -10.66 -5.73 12.74
C ALA A 24 -9.42 -6.02 11.90
N ALA A 25 -8.58 -6.96 12.32
CA ALA A 25 -7.43 -7.42 11.54
C ALA A 25 -7.85 -8.12 10.23
N ARG A 26 -9.02 -8.79 10.23
CA ARG A 26 -9.65 -9.36 9.03
C ARG A 26 -10.42 -8.34 8.19
N GLY A 27 -10.61 -7.12 8.69
CA GLY A 27 -11.39 -6.07 8.02
C GLY A 27 -12.91 -6.15 8.21
N ASP A 28 -13.41 -7.09 9.01
CA ASP A 28 -14.86 -7.32 9.21
C ASP A 28 -15.54 -6.23 10.05
N VAL A 29 -14.78 -5.58 10.94
CA VAL A 29 -15.29 -4.61 11.93
C VAL A 29 -14.41 -3.36 11.95
N VAL A 30 -15.04 -2.19 12.02
CA VAL A 30 -14.34 -0.91 12.23
C VAL A 30 -14.27 -0.60 13.73
N LEU A 31 -13.06 -0.63 14.32
CA LEU A 31 -12.84 -0.07 15.66
C LEU A 31 -12.94 1.46 15.59
N GLY A 32 -14.01 2.02 16.16
CA GLY A 32 -14.26 3.46 16.18
C GLY A 32 -15.35 3.86 17.15
N ARG A 33 -15.79 5.13 17.11
CA ARG A 33 -16.84 5.68 18.01
C ARG A 33 -18.12 4.85 18.03
N ALA A 34 -18.45 4.16 16.93
CA ALA A 34 -19.60 3.27 16.83
C ALA A 34 -19.55 2.08 17.81
N LEU A 35 -18.36 1.65 18.26
CA LEU A 35 -18.20 0.61 19.29
C LEU A 35 -18.09 1.19 20.70
N ALA A 36 -17.88 2.50 20.89
CA ALA A 36 -17.72 3.09 22.21
C ALA A 36 -19.00 2.98 23.06
N VAL A 37 -20.16 3.33 22.49
CA VAL A 37 -21.46 3.23 23.18
C VAL A 37 -21.84 1.76 23.46
N PRO A 38 -21.73 0.83 22.50
CA PRO A 38 -21.99 -0.59 22.75
C PRO A 38 -21.05 -1.22 23.79
N LEU A 39 -19.76 -0.86 23.81
CA LEU A 39 -18.81 -1.33 24.82
C LEU A 39 -19.10 -0.74 26.21
N ALA A 40 -19.53 0.53 26.28
CA ALA A 40 -19.96 1.16 27.53
C ALA A 40 -21.24 0.52 28.09
N LEU A 41 -22.21 0.23 27.22
CA LEU A 41 -23.42 -0.54 27.56
C LEU A 41 -23.08 -1.94 28.05
N LEU A 42 -22.13 -2.64 27.41
CA LEU A 42 -21.67 -3.94 27.89
C LEU A 42 -21.05 -3.86 29.28
N ALA A 43 -20.19 -2.86 29.52
CA ALA A 43 -19.58 -2.63 30.82
C ALA A 43 -20.64 -2.34 31.91
N ALA A 44 -21.69 -1.60 31.56
CA ALA A 44 -22.83 -1.35 32.45
C ALA A 44 -23.64 -2.63 32.73
N VAL A 45 -24.00 -3.40 31.70
CA VAL A 45 -24.69 -4.70 31.83
C VAL A 45 -23.89 -5.66 32.70
N GLN A 46 -22.57 -5.70 32.51
CA GLN A 46 -21.68 -6.54 33.29
C GLN A 46 -21.55 -6.09 34.75
N SER A 47 -21.56 -4.78 35.00
CA SER A 47 -21.58 -4.23 36.36
C SER A 47 -22.88 -4.56 37.10
N LEU A 48 -24.02 -4.50 36.39
CA LEU A 48 -25.32 -4.93 36.88
C LEU A 48 -25.39 -6.45 37.13
N CYS A 49 -24.83 -7.26 36.23
CA CYS A 49 -24.77 -8.72 36.41
C CYS A 49 -23.95 -9.11 37.65
N ARG A 50 -22.85 -8.42 37.92
CA ARG A 50 -22.04 -8.62 39.13
C ARG A 50 -22.78 -8.23 40.41
N ALA A 51 -23.61 -7.19 40.37
CA ALA A 51 -24.32 -6.70 41.54
C ALA A 51 -25.55 -7.55 41.89
N CYS A 52 -26.23 -8.10 40.88
CA CYS A 52 -27.58 -8.65 41.06
C CYS A 52 -27.70 -10.17 40.87
N LEU A 53 -26.70 -10.85 40.29
CA LEU A 53 -26.84 -12.25 39.87
C LEU A 53 -25.74 -13.16 40.43
N PRO A 54 -26.04 -14.46 40.66
CA PRO A 54 -25.01 -15.44 40.97
C PRO A 54 -24.05 -15.60 39.77
N LEU A 55 -22.76 -15.79 40.09
CA LEU A 55 -21.64 -15.86 39.14
C LEU A 55 -21.93 -16.63 37.83
N PRO A 56 -22.49 -17.86 37.82
CA PRO A 56 -22.72 -18.59 36.57
C PRO A 56 -23.76 -17.91 35.66
N LEU A 57 -24.83 -17.34 36.24
CA LEU A 57 -25.87 -16.66 35.47
C LEU A 57 -25.38 -15.29 34.96
N GLY A 58 -24.62 -14.57 35.80
CA GLY A 58 -24.01 -13.30 35.43
C GLY A 58 -22.93 -13.43 34.34
N LEU A 59 -22.16 -14.52 34.32
CA LEU A 59 -21.20 -14.81 33.24
C LEU A 59 -21.90 -15.20 31.94
N ALA A 60 -22.97 -16.01 32.01
CA ALA A 60 -23.72 -16.42 30.83
C ALA A 60 -24.37 -15.22 30.12
N LEU A 61 -24.99 -14.30 30.86
CA LEU A 61 -25.56 -13.07 30.32
C LEU A 61 -24.51 -12.14 29.72
N ALA A 62 -23.39 -11.90 30.43
CA ALA A 62 -22.31 -11.08 29.92
C ALA A 62 -21.68 -11.68 28.64
N ALA A 63 -21.52 -13.01 28.58
CA ALA A 63 -21.03 -13.70 27.39
C ALA A 63 -22.02 -13.62 26.22
N ALA A 64 -23.33 -13.77 26.49
CA ALA A 64 -24.37 -13.60 25.48
C ALA A 64 -24.39 -12.15 24.94
N SER A 65 -24.29 -11.14 25.81
CA SER A 65 -24.19 -9.73 25.41
C SER A 65 -22.92 -9.42 24.62
N ALA A 66 -21.77 -10.00 25.00
CA ALA A 66 -20.52 -9.88 24.25
C ALA A 66 -20.60 -10.55 22.85
N CYS A 67 -21.22 -11.72 22.76
CA CYS A 67 -21.49 -12.41 21.50
C CYS A 67 -22.47 -11.64 20.60
N LEU A 68 -23.51 -11.06 21.19
CA LEU A 68 -24.44 -10.18 20.49
C LEU A 68 -23.71 -8.94 19.97
N LEU A 69 -22.84 -8.32 20.75
CA LEU A 69 -22.04 -7.18 20.32
C LEU A 69 -21.06 -7.52 19.20
N LEU A 70 -20.43 -8.69 19.25
CA LEU A 70 -19.61 -9.17 18.13
C LEU A 70 -20.46 -9.32 16.87
N ARG A 71 -21.67 -9.88 16.98
CA ARG A 71 -22.61 -10.04 15.85
C ARG A 71 -23.20 -8.72 15.33
N TRP A 72 -23.42 -7.76 16.22
CA TRP A 72 -24.05 -6.47 15.93
C TRP A 72 -23.04 -5.37 15.62
N ALA A 73 -21.76 -5.61 15.88
CA ALA A 73 -20.67 -4.73 15.47
C ALA A 73 -20.87 -4.43 13.98
N PRO A 74 -21.15 -3.16 13.62
CA PRO A 74 -21.60 -2.83 12.28
C PRO A 74 -20.53 -3.30 11.29
N GLY A 75 -20.92 -4.21 10.42
CA GLY A 75 -20.09 -4.64 9.30
C GLY A 75 -19.74 -3.44 8.44
N ARG A 76 -18.65 -3.54 7.68
CA ARG A 76 -18.28 -2.49 6.74
C ARG A 76 -19.41 -2.27 5.73
N ARG A 77 -20.09 -1.12 5.83
CA ARG A 77 -21.11 -0.71 4.86
C ARG A 77 -20.40 -0.38 3.55
N LEU A 78 -20.63 -1.19 2.52
CA LEU A 78 -20.17 -0.92 1.16
C LEU A 78 -21.21 -0.09 0.42
N LEU A 79 -20.73 0.80 -0.45
CA LEU A 79 -21.55 1.63 -1.32
C LEU A 79 -21.86 0.86 -2.63
N PRO A 80 -23.00 1.13 -3.29
CA PRO A 80 -23.36 0.45 -4.53
C PRO A 80 -22.38 0.77 -5.66
N VAL A 81 -22.17 -0.15 -6.60
CA VAL A 81 -21.24 0.00 -7.73
C VAL A 81 -21.91 0.58 -8.98
N GLU A 82 -23.21 0.35 -9.15
CA GLU A 82 -23.93 0.64 -10.39
C GLU A 82 -23.75 2.08 -10.88
N GLY A 83 -23.41 2.21 -12.17
CA GLY A 83 -23.23 3.50 -12.83
C GLY A 83 -21.96 4.27 -12.47
N ARG A 84 -21.06 3.70 -11.65
CA ARG A 84 -19.83 4.36 -11.22
C ARG A 84 -18.66 4.06 -12.15
N ALA A 85 -17.89 5.10 -12.46
CA ALA A 85 -16.69 5.01 -13.28
C ALA A 85 -15.43 5.14 -12.42
N VAL A 86 -14.40 4.35 -12.76
CA VAL A 86 -13.10 4.37 -12.09
C VAL A 86 -11.96 4.43 -13.10
N LEU A 87 -10.91 5.18 -12.80
CA LEU A 87 -9.65 5.14 -13.53
C LEU A 87 -8.63 4.36 -12.71
N VAL A 88 -7.96 3.39 -13.33
CA VAL A 88 -6.84 2.65 -12.75
C VAL A 88 -5.57 2.95 -13.56
N THR A 89 -4.50 3.38 -12.89
CA THR A 89 -3.17 3.52 -13.48
C THR A 89 -2.28 2.32 -13.15
N GLY A 90 -1.25 2.03 -13.94
CA GLY A 90 -0.41 0.86 -13.73
C GLY A 90 1.09 1.15 -13.69
N GLU A 91 1.84 0.33 -12.96
CA GLU A 91 3.30 0.44 -12.70
C GLU A 91 4.12 0.48 -14.02
N ARG A 92 3.65 -0.24 -15.04
CA ARG A 92 4.04 -0.06 -16.46
C ARG A 92 2.81 -0.05 -17.37
N GLY A 93 1.71 0.50 -16.87
CA GLY A 93 0.37 0.26 -17.40
C GLY A 93 -0.37 -0.87 -16.68
N CYS A 94 -1.68 -0.95 -16.89
CA CYS A 94 -2.58 -1.98 -16.32
C CYS A 94 -2.46 -3.33 -17.04
N ASP A 95 -1.37 -3.57 -17.75
CA ASP A 95 -1.11 -4.81 -18.50
C ASP A 95 -0.49 -5.92 -17.64
N SER A 96 -0.13 -5.60 -16.39
CA SER A 96 0.44 -6.55 -15.42
C SER A 96 0.21 -6.14 -13.95
N GLY A 97 0.55 -7.04 -13.02
CA GLY A 97 0.63 -6.77 -11.58
C GLY A 97 -0.68 -6.31 -10.93
N PHE A 98 -0.57 -5.38 -9.97
CA PHE A 98 -1.72 -4.86 -9.23
C PHE A 98 -2.73 -4.13 -10.11
N GLY A 99 -2.27 -3.39 -11.13
CA GLY A 99 -3.15 -2.63 -12.02
C GLY A 99 -4.09 -3.55 -12.80
N GLN A 100 -3.54 -4.61 -13.41
CA GLN A 100 -4.32 -5.59 -14.16
C GLN A 100 -5.32 -6.34 -13.26
N ALA A 101 -4.85 -6.84 -12.10
CA ALA A 101 -5.68 -7.58 -11.15
C ALA A 101 -6.82 -6.70 -10.60
N THR A 102 -6.52 -5.44 -10.29
CA THR A 102 -7.51 -4.47 -9.83
C THR A 102 -8.52 -4.15 -10.92
N ALA A 103 -8.08 -3.88 -12.15
CA ALA A 103 -8.98 -3.57 -13.27
C ALA A 103 -9.96 -4.71 -13.55
N ARG A 104 -9.47 -5.96 -13.60
CA ARG A 104 -10.31 -7.18 -13.75
C ARG A 104 -11.32 -7.30 -12.62
N HIS A 105 -10.87 -7.13 -11.38
CA HIS A 105 -11.73 -7.27 -10.22
C HIS A 105 -12.83 -6.19 -10.19
N LEU A 106 -12.49 -4.92 -10.47
CA LEU A 106 -13.47 -3.83 -10.51
C LEU A 106 -14.48 -4.01 -11.66
N ASP A 107 -14.06 -4.50 -12.82
CA ASP A 107 -14.99 -4.83 -13.91
C ASP A 107 -15.98 -5.94 -13.52
N SER A 108 -15.50 -6.96 -12.80
CA SER A 108 -16.34 -8.05 -12.28
C SER A 108 -17.38 -7.59 -11.26
N LEU A 109 -17.10 -6.50 -10.53
CA LEU A 109 -18.03 -5.86 -9.60
C LEU A 109 -19.05 -4.95 -10.30
N GLY A 110 -18.89 -4.69 -11.61
CA GLY A 110 -19.81 -3.89 -12.41
C GLY A 110 -19.40 -2.43 -12.61
N PHE A 111 -18.18 -2.04 -12.23
CA PHE A 111 -17.68 -0.68 -12.51
C PHE A 111 -17.51 -0.46 -14.02
N ARG A 112 -17.63 0.81 -14.45
CA ARG A 112 -17.03 1.25 -15.71
C ARG A 112 -15.56 1.54 -15.46
N VAL A 113 -14.67 0.73 -16.03
CA VAL A 113 -13.24 0.77 -15.74
C VAL A 113 -12.51 1.42 -16.91
N PHE A 114 -11.87 2.55 -16.66
CA PHE A 114 -10.84 3.09 -17.53
C PHE A 114 -9.49 2.56 -17.03
N ALA A 115 -8.81 1.74 -17.83
CA ALA A 115 -7.53 1.15 -17.48
C ALA A 115 -6.42 1.78 -18.32
N SER A 116 -5.49 2.48 -17.68
CA SER A 116 -4.40 3.13 -18.40
C SER A 116 -3.26 2.15 -18.69
N VAL A 117 -2.75 2.14 -19.91
CA VAL A 117 -1.66 1.27 -20.38
C VAL A 117 -0.66 2.07 -21.22
N LEU A 118 0.61 1.65 -21.26
CA LEU A 118 1.62 2.30 -22.11
C LEU A 118 1.45 1.94 -23.59
N ASP A 119 1.19 0.66 -23.88
CA ASP A 119 0.85 0.16 -25.21
C ASP A 119 -0.46 -0.65 -25.19
N PRO A 120 -1.57 -0.10 -25.72
CA PRO A 120 -2.84 -0.81 -25.84
C PRO A 120 -2.78 -2.10 -26.67
N ARG A 121 -1.77 -2.23 -27.54
CA ARG A 121 -1.59 -3.42 -28.39
C ARG A 121 -0.69 -4.47 -27.73
N GLY A 122 -0.11 -4.17 -26.57
CA GLY A 122 0.73 -5.09 -25.82
C GLY A 122 -0.04 -6.35 -25.41
N PRO A 123 0.65 -7.50 -25.21
CA PRO A 123 0.01 -8.77 -24.91
C PRO A 123 -0.83 -8.71 -23.63
N GLY A 124 -0.32 -8.06 -22.57
CA GLY A 124 -1.04 -7.92 -21.30
C GLY A 124 -2.27 -7.00 -21.39
N ALA A 125 -2.23 -5.98 -22.25
CA ALA A 125 -3.37 -5.10 -22.50
C ALA A 125 -4.46 -5.82 -23.31
N GLN A 126 -4.09 -6.55 -24.36
CA GLN A 126 -5.04 -7.38 -25.12
C GLN A 126 -5.67 -8.47 -24.26
N GLU A 127 -4.87 -9.10 -23.40
CA GLU A 127 -5.35 -10.11 -22.46
C GLU A 127 -6.31 -9.51 -21.41
N LEU A 128 -6.02 -8.29 -20.92
CA LEU A 128 -6.95 -7.55 -20.08
C LEU A 128 -8.28 -7.30 -20.81
N GLN A 129 -8.24 -6.78 -22.04
CA GLN A 129 -9.42 -6.49 -22.86
C GLN A 129 -10.26 -7.75 -23.16
N ARG A 130 -9.62 -8.89 -23.43
CA ARG A 130 -10.32 -10.18 -23.70
C ARG A 130 -10.98 -10.75 -22.45
N SER A 131 -10.34 -10.58 -21.29
CA SER A 131 -10.82 -11.14 -20.02
C SER A 131 -11.92 -10.33 -19.34
N CYS A 132 -12.16 -9.09 -19.78
CA CYS A 132 -13.10 -8.16 -19.15
C CYS A 132 -14.31 -7.89 -20.04
N SER A 133 -15.35 -7.32 -19.43
CA SER A 133 -16.58 -6.94 -20.11
C SER A 133 -16.39 -5.69 -20.99
N ALA A 134 -17.43 -5.35 -21.77
CA ALA A 134 -17.48 -4.11 -22.55
C ALA A 134 -17.45 -2.81 -21.70
N ARG A 135 -17.50 -2.91 -20.36
CA ARG A 135 -17.36 -1.77 -19.45
C ARG A 135 -15.90 -1.36 -19.23
N LEU A 136 -14.94 -2.21 -19.60
CA LEU A 136 -13.52 -1.90 -19.53
C LEU A 136 -13.04 -1.25 -20.83
N THR A 137 -12.47 -0.05 -20.70
CA THR A 137 -11.87 0.71 -21.78
C THR A 137 -10.39 0.90 -21.50
N LEU A 138 -9.54 0.47 -22.43
CA LEU A 138 -8.11 0.75 -22.38
C LEU A 138 -7.81 2.17 -22.87
N LEU A 139 -7.01 2.90 -22.11
CA LEU A 139 -6.52 4.23 -22.47
C LEU A 139 -5.00 4.22 -22.53
N ARG A 140 -4.43 4.71 -23.64
CA ARG A 140 -2.98 4.92 -23.72
C ARG A 140 -2.60 6.12 -22.86
N MET A 141 -1.70 5.94 -21.90
CA MET A 141 -1.22 7.06 -21.09
C MET A 141 0.19 6.80 -20.55
N ASP A 142 1.13 7.65 -20.97
CA ASP A 142 2.41 7.83 -20.31
C ASP A 142 2.33 9.00 -19.33
N LEU A 143 2.58 8.74 -18.04
CA LEU A 143 2.48 9.76 -16.99
C LEU A 143 3.59 10.81 -17.05
N THR A 144 4.65 10.60 -17.84
CA THR A 144 5.68 11.62 -18.07
C THR A 144 5.31 12.57 -19.22
N LYS A 145 4.14 12.41 -19.83
CA LYS A 145 3.69 13.17 -21.01
C LYS A 145 2.39 13.91 -20.70
N PRO A 146 2.45 15.23 -20.46
CA PRO A 146 1.26 16.04 -20.18
C PRO A 146 0.16 15.91 -21.25
N GLU A 147 0.53 15.74 -22.52
CA GLU A 147 -0.39 15.54 -23.64
C GLU A 147 -1.21 14.24 -23.53
N ASP A 148 -0.61 13.16 -23.04
CA ASP A 148 -1.28 11.87 -22.82
C ASP A 148 -2.26 12.00 -21.65
N ILE A 149 -1.83 12.65 -20.56
CA ILE A 149 -2.70 12.95 -19.40
C ILE A 149 -3.92 13.75 -19.87
N GLN A 150 -3.69 14.84 -20.61
CA GLN A 150 -4.76 15.71 -21.10
C GLN A 150 -5.76 14.95 -21.99
N SER A 151 -5.28 14.06 -22.86
CA SER A 151 -6.13 13.21 -23.71
C SER A 151 -7.02 12.29 -22.86
N VAL A 152 -6.47 11.66 -21.82
CA VAL A 152 -7.22 10.82 -20.89
C VAL A 152 -8.26 11.62 -20.12
N LEU A 153 -7.92 12.82 -19.63
CA LEU A 153 -8.87 13.69 -18.94
C LEU A 153 -10.09 14.02 -19.82
N GLN A 154 -9.85 14.41 -21.07
CA GLN A 154 -10.91 14.70 -22.04
C GLN A 154 -11.76 13.47 -22.34
N HIS A 155 -11.13 12.30 -22.51
CA HIS A 155 -11.84 11.05 -22.76
C HIS A 155 -12.76 10.69 -21.59
N ILE A 156 -12.27 10.74 -20.35
CA ILE A 156 -13.07 10.41 -19.16
C ILE A 156 -14.21 11.41 -18.99
N GLN A 157 -13.95 12.71 -19.19
CA GLN A 157 -14.99 13.74 -19.12
C GLN A 157 -16.11 13.47 -20.12
N ALA A 158 -15.78 13.11 -21.36
CA ALA A 158 -16.75 12.79 -22.40
C ALA A 158 -17.58 11.52 -22.12
N HIS A 159 -17.01 10.53 -21.41
CA HIS A 159 -17.65 9.22 -21.17
C HIS A 159 -18.29 9.07 -19.79
N THR A 160 -18.21 10.10 -18.95
CA THR A 160 -18.87 10.16 -17.64
C THR A 160 -20.18 10.96 -17.67
N ASN A 161 -20.52 11.63 -18.77
CA ASN A 161 -21.84 12.27 -18.99
C ASN A 161 -22.39 13.09 -17.80
N GLY A 162 -21.50 13.79 -17.08
CA GLY A 162 -21.86 14.60 -15.92
C GLY A 162 -22.04 13.85 -14.60
N THR A 163 -21.97 12.51 -14.56
CA THR A 163 -21.99 11.73 -13.30
C THR A 163 -20.66 11.83 -12.53
N GLY A 164 -19.60 12.32 -13.18
CA GLY A 164 -18.27 12.45 -12.61
C GLY A 164 -17.49 11.14 -12.56
N LEU A 165 -16.34 11.17 -11.89
CA LEU A 165 -15.48 10.01 -11.69
C LEU A 165 -15.60 9.54 -10.25
N TRP A 166 -16.05 8.31 -10.04
CA TRP A 166 -16.18 7.77 -8.68
C TRP A 166 -14.83 7.49 -8.04
N GLY A 167 -13.88 6.94 -8.79
CA GLY A 167 -12.61 6.47 -8.24
C GLY A 167 -11.42 6.76 -9.12
N LEU A 168 -10.33 7.20 -8.51
CA LEU A 168 -9.00 7.23 -9.08
C LEU A 168 -8.11 6.26 -8.30
N VAL A 169 -7.55 5.26 -8.97
CA VAL A 169 -6.53 4.35 -8.43
C VAL A 169 -5.17 4.73 -8.98
N ASN A 170 -4.42 5.53 -8.22
CA ASN A 170 -3.03 5.89 -8.55
C ASN A 170 -2.11 4.73 -8.19
N ASN A 171 -1.87 3.82 -9.13
CA ASN A 171 -1.03 2.65 -8.92
C ASN A 171 0.27 2.65 -9.76
N ALA A 172 0.42 3.61 -10.68
CA ALA A 172 1.68 3.78 -11.40
C ALA A 172 2.89 3.99 -10.47
N GLY A 173 4.02 3.45 -10.90
CA GLY A 173 5.22 3.31 -10.10
C GLY A 173 6.40 2.88 -10.97
N PHE A 174 7.57 3.46 -10.74
CA PHE A 174 8.77 3.17 -11.49
C PHE A 174 9.95 3.06 -10.52
N ASN A 175 10.73 2.00 -10.70
CA ASN A 175 12.02 1.79 -10.08
C ASN A 175 12.87 0.94 -11.03
N ASP A 176 14.12 1.35 -11.25
CA ASP A 176 15.02 0.69 -12.19
C ASP A 176 16.45 0.56 -11.65
N ILE A 177 16.74 1.04 -10.44
CA ILE A 177 18.05 0.93 -9.78
C ILE A 177 17.88 0.48 -8.34
N ILE A 178 18.67 -0.53 -7.97
CA ILE A 178 18.87 -0.97 -6.58
C ILE A 178 20.33 -0.72 -6.23
N ALA A 179 20.60 0.38 -5.54
CA ALA A 179 21.94 0.76 -5.12
C ALA A 179 21.87 1.81 -4.01
N ASP A 180 22.94 1.94 -3.23
CA ASP A 180 23.07 3.01 -2.26
C ASP A 180 22.86 4.38 -2.91
N ALA A 181 22.46 5.37 -2.10
CA ALA A 181 22.14 6.70 -2.60
C ALA A 181 23.32 7.34 -3.36
N GLU A 182 24.54 7.16 -2.87
CA GLU A 182 25.77 7.67 -3.50
C GLU A 182 26.08 7.00 -4.84
N LEU A 183 25.74 5.71 -4.98
CA LEU A 183 25.92 4.96 -6.22
C LEU A 183 24.81 5.22 -7.24
N SER A 184 23.70 5.83 -6.81
CA SER A 184 22.55 6.09 -7.67
C SER A 184 22.72 7.41 -8.43
N PRO A 185 22.71 7.39 -9.78
CA PRO A 185 22.82 8.63 -10.55
C PRO A 185 21.65 9.58 -10.29
N LEU A 186 21.90 10.89 -10.30
CA LEU A 186 20.85 11.91 -10.11
C LEU A 186 19.71 11.79 -11.13
N GLY A 187 20.02 11.36 -12.35
CA GLY A 187 19.01 11.10 -13.39
C GLY A 187 17.94 10.10 -12.94
N ASN A 188 18.30 9.08 -12.16
CA ASN A 188 17.35 8.13 -11.60
C ASN A 188 16.39 8.79 -10.60
N PHE A 189 16.89 9.66 -9.71
CA PHE A 189 16.04 10.43 -8.81
C PHE A 189 15.03 11.28 -9.56
N ARG A 190 15.44 11.91 -10.67
CA ARG A 190 14.54 12.69 -11.53
C ARG A 190 13.48 11.81 -12.16
N THR A 191 13.84 10.70 -12.80
CA THR A 191 12.89 9.77 -13.43
C THR A 191 11.90 9.18 -12.44
N CYS A 192 12.38 8.71 -11.28
CA CYS A 192 11.51 8.21 -10.21
C CYS A 192 10.51 9.28 -9.76
N MET A 193 10.96 10.53 -9.60
CA MET A 193 10.08 11.63 -9.20
C MET A 193 9.07 12.00 -10.30
N GLU A 194 9.51 12.01 -11.56
CA GLU A 194 8.66 12.33 -12.71
C GLU A 194 7.47 11.38 -12.81
N VAL A 195 7.72 10.08 -12.75
CA VAL A 195 6.66 9.07 -12.88
C VAL A 195 5.84 8.95 -11.58
N ASN A 196 6.51 8.74 -10.44
CA ASN A 196 5.82 8.33 -9.22
C ASN A 196 5.11 9.50 -8.53
N PHE A 197 5.62 10.71 -8.69
CA PHE A 197 5.11 11.90 -8.02
C PHE A 197 4.47 12.88 -8.99
N PHE A 198 5.22 13.47 -9.92
CA PHE A 198 4.71 14.55 -10.78
C PHE A 198 3.57 14.07 -11.67
N GLY A 199 3.71 12.94 -12.35
CA GLY A 199 2.65 12.38 -13.18
C GLY A 199 1.38 12.03 -12.39
N SER A 200 1.54 11.43 -11.19
CA SER A 200 0.40 11.15 -10.30
C SER A 200 -0.27 12.43 -9.79
N LEU A 201 0.51 13.46 -9.48
CA LEU A 201 0.01 14.77 -9.04
C LEU A 201 -0.77 15.47 -10.15
N GLU A 202 -0.21 15.53 -11.36
CA GLU A 202 -0.82 16.18 -12.52
C GLU A 202 -2.15 15.50 -12.89
N LEU A 203 -2.15 14.17 -13.00
CA LEU A 203 -3.36 13.39 -13.26
C LEU A 203 -4.42 13.62 -12.18
N THR A 204 -4.02 13.54 -10.90
CA THR A 204 -4.95 13.71 -9.78
C THR A 204 -5.58 15.10 -9.84
N LYS A 205 -4.78 16.16 -10.02
CA LYS A 205 -5.26 17.54 -10.14
C LYS A 205 -6.24 17.71 -11.31
N GLY A 206 -5.93 17.14 -12.46
CA GLY A 206 -6.80 17.17 -13.64
C GLY A 206 -8.16 16.50 -13.40
N LEU A 207 -8.20 15.44 -12.60
CA LEU A 207 -9.44 14.70 -12.27
C LEU A 207 -10.23 15.26 -11.09
N LEU A 208 -9.66 16.18 -10.29
CA LEU A 208 -10.35 16.75 -9.12
C LEU A 208 -11.74 17.32 -9.44
N PRO A 209 -11.99 18.04 -10.55
CA PRO A 209 -13.35 18.47 -10.88
C PRO A 209 -14.37 17.32 -10.98
N LEU A 210 -14.00 16.22 -11.62
CA LEU A 210 -14.86 15.04 -11.80
C LEU A 210 -15.00 14.22 -10.51
N LEU A 211 -13.94 14.13 -9.72
CA LEU A 211 -13.97 13.45 -8.41
C LEU A 211 -14.86 14.21 -7.42
N ARG A 212 -14.81 15.54 -7.43
CA ARG A 212 -15.64 16.39 -6.57
C ARG A 212 -17.12 16.27 -6.91
N SER A 213 -17.49 16.27 -8.19
CA SER A 213 -18.90 16.16 -8.60
C SER A 213 -19.52 14.81 -8.21
N ALA A 214 -18.72 13.75 -8.16
CA ALA A 214 -19.17 12.40 -7.78
C ALA A 214 -19.05 12.09 -6.27
N GLY A 215 -18.48 12.99 -5.46
CA GLY A 215 -18.10 12.68 -4.07
C GLY A 215 -17.15 11.48 -4.00
N GLY A 216 -16.18 11.43 -4.93
CA GLY A 216 -15.40 10.27 -5.30
C GLY A 216 -14.33 9.84 -4.28
N ARG A 217 -13.42 8.99 -4.76
CA ARG A 217 -12.39 8.30 -3.99
C ARG A 217 -11.06 8.38 -4.71
N ILE A 218 -9.99 8.69 -3.99
CA ILE A 218 -8.61 8.60 -4.46
C ILE A 218 -7.94 7.50 -3.66
N VAL A 219 -7.51 6.44 -4.32
CA VAL A 219 -6.78 5.34 -3.71
C VAL A 219 -5.40 5.28 -4.34
N THR A 220 -4.36 5.50 -3.56
CA THR A 220 -2.99 5.59 -4.08
C THR A 220 -2.15 4.44 -3.54
N VAL A 221 -1.53 3.68 -4.44
CA VAL A 221 -0.58 2.61 -4.13
C VAL A 221 0.81 3.23 -3.98
N SER A 222 1.23 3.35 -2.73
CA SER A 222 2.57 3.79 -2.36
C SER A 222 3.44 2.58 -2.04
N SER A 223 4.37 2.71 -1.09
CA SER A 223 5.22 1.64 -0.60
C SER A 223 5.64 1.92 0.84
N PRO A 224 5.88 0.90 1.67
CA PRO A 224 6.58 1.06 2.94
C PRO A 224 7.92 1.80 2.81
N ALA A 225 8.58 1.74 1.65
CA ALA A 225 9.80 2.52 1.37
C ALA A 225 9.57 4.05 1.31
N GLY A 226 8.31 4.51 1.25
CA GLY A 226 7.95 5.92 1.37
C GLY A 226 7.78 6.40 2.81
N ASP A 227 7.50 5.50 3.76
CA ASP A 227 7.36 5.82 5.19
C ASP A 227 8.64 5.50 5.99
N LEU A 228 9.46 4.58 5.47
CA LEU A 228 10.59 3.99 6.18
C LEU A 228 11.86 4.06 5.31
N PRO A 229 13.06 4.22 5.91
CA PRO A 229 14.29 4.19 5.15
C PRO A 229 14.62 2.75 4.75
N PHE A 230 14.46 2.44 3.46
CA PHE A 230 14.91 1.18 2.86
C PHE A 230 16.26 1.43 2.17
N PRO A 231 17.38 0.90 2.70
CA PRO A 231 18.67 0.94 2.01
C PRO A 231 18.56 0.41 0.58
N CYS A 232 19.42 0.90 -0.30
CA CYS A 232 19.44 0.59 -1.73
C CYS A 232 18.22 1.06 -2.57
N LEU A 233 17.21 1.69 -1.96
CA LEU A 233 15.99 2.17 -2.63
C LEU A 233 15.81 3.68 -2.52
N ALA A 234 16.89 4.45 -2.44
CA ALA A 234 16.83 5.88 -2.11
C ALA A 234 15.97 6.72 -3.07
N ALA A 235 16.17 6.58 -4.39
CA ALA A 235 15.40 7.33 -5.40
C ALA A 235 13.91 6.97 -5.39
N TYR A 236 13.61 5.67 -5.39
CA TYR A 236 12.24 5.16 -5.30
C TYR A 236 11.56 5.57 -4.00
N GLY A 237 12.21 5.35 -2.86
CA GLY A 237 11.71 5.68 -1.53
C GLY A 237 11.43 7.18 -1.39
N ALA A 238 12.35 8.04 -1.83
CA ALA A 238 12.13 9.49 -1.84
C ALA A 238 10.88 9.90 -2.65
N SER A 239 10.70 9.32 -3.84
CA SER A 239 9.52 9.59 -4.67
C SER A 239 8.20 9.10 -4.04
N LYS A 240 8.21 7.93 -3.39
CA LYS A 240 7.04 7.39 -2.68
C LYS A 240 6.76 8.12 -1.36
N ALA A 241 7.79 8.66 -0.70
CA ALA A 241 7.64 9.51 0.47
C ALA A 241 6.93 10.84 0.10
N ALA A 242 7.39 11.49 -0.97
CA ALA A 242 6.74 12.69 -1.51
C ALA A 242 5.27 12.43 -1.89
N LEU A 243 5.01 11.31 -2.57
CA LEU A 243 3.66 10.89 -2.93
C LEU A 243 2.77 10.65 -1.70
N SER A 244 3.29 9.97 -0.68
CA SER A 244 2.52 9.63 0.53
C SER A 244 2.14 10.90 1.30
N LEU A 245 3.09 11.83 1.47
CA LEU A 245 2.82 13.10 2.11
C LEU A 245 1.79 13.93 1.33
N LEU A 246 1.90 13.96 0.00
CA LEU A 246 0.92 14.63 -0.85
C LEU A 246 -0.49 14.05 -0.66
N MET A 247 -0.64 12.72 -0.60
CA MET A 247 -1.95 12.10 -0.39
C MET A 247 -2.53 12.42 1.00
N ASP A 248 -1.69 12.50 2.04
CA ASP A 248 -2.13 12.95 3.37
C ASP A 248 -2.57 14.42 3.39
N THR A 249 -1.91 15.27 2.60
CA THR A 249 -2.33 16.66 2.37
C THR A 249 -3.67 16.70 1.65
N PHE A 250 -3.83 16.00 0.53
CA PHE A 250 -5.10 15.93 -0.21
C PHE A 250 -6.25 15.38 0.65
N ARG A 251 -6.00 14.45 1.56
CA ARG A 251 -7.02 13.99 2.50
C ARG A 251 -7.60 15.14 3.34
N SER A 252 -6.76 16.09 3.73
CA SER A 252 -7.18 17.23 4.56
C SER A 252 -7.85 18.31 3.70
N GLU A 253 -7.26 18.63 2.55
CA GLU A 253 -7.77 19.67 1.64
C GLU A 253 -9.06 19.29 0.93
N LEU A 254 -9.25 18.01 0.62
CA LEU A 254 -10.40 17.51 -0.13
C LEU A 254 -11.57 17.07 0.77
N GLN A 255 -11.39 17.07 2.09
CA GLN A 255 -12.44 16.69 3.05
C GLN A 255 -13.70 17.56 2.94
N PRO A 256 -13.63 18.91 2.80
CA PRO A 256 -14.81 19.74 2.60
C PRO A 256 -15.57 19.44 1.31
N TRP A 257 -14.89 18.87 0.32
CA TRP A 257 -15.45 18.50 -0.98
C TRP A 257 -16.04 17.07 -0.99
N GLY A 258 -16.00 16.36 0.13
CA GLY A 258 -16.54 15.00 0.24
C GLY A 258 -15.72 13.92 -0.47
N VAL A 259 -14.55 14.24 -1.02
CA VAL A 259 -13.64 13.27 -1.65
C VAL A 259 -12.80 12.61 -0.57
N LYS A 260 -12.75 11.27 -0.58
CA LYS A 260 -11.96 10.51 0.39
C LYS A 260 -10.67 10.02 -0.24
N VAL A 261 -9.59 10.07 0.52
CA VAL A 261 -8.25 9.67 0.09
C VAL A 261 -7.74 8.55 0.98
N SER A 262 -7.22 7.49 0.36
CA SER A 262 -6.65 6.33 1.03
C SER A 262 -5.30 5.94 0.41
N LEU A 263 -4.36 5.55 1.26
CA LEU A 263 -3.05 5.03 0.86
C LEU A 263 -2.99 3.52 1.05
N ILE A 264 -2.48 2.82 0.05
CA ILE A 264 -2.17 1.40 0.12
C ILE A 264 -0.65 1.26 0.20
N LEU A 265 -0.15 0.60 1.23
CA LEU A 265 1.27 0.39 1.50
C LEU A 265 1.55 -1.11 1.42
N PRO A 266 1.66 -1.66 0.19
CA PRO A 266 1.85 -3.09 -0.01
C PRO A 266 3.20 -3.54 0.52
N GLY A 267 3.22 -4.73 1.11
CA GLY A 267 4.45 -5.47 1.39
C GLY A 267 5.08 -5.98 0.10
N TYR A 268 5.80 -7.09 0.21
CA TYR A 268 6.52 -7.63 -0.93
C TYR A 268 5.68 -8.65 -1.70
N PHE A 269 5.23 -8.30 -2.92
CA PHE A 269 4.37 -9.12 -3.77
C PHE A 269 5.01 -9.40 -5.13
N LYS A 270 4.63 -10.53 -5.73
CA LYS A 270 5.13 -10.95 -7.03
C LYS A 270 4.42 -10.19 -8.15
N THR A 271 5.05 -9.17 -8.69
CA THR A 271 4.56 -8.44 -9.88
C THR A 271 5.58 -8.54 -11.02
N ALA A 272 5.36 -7.84 -12.14
CA ALA A 272 6.29 -7.83 -13.27
C ALA A 272 7.68 -7.28 -12.92
N THR A 273 7.80 -6.54 -11.80
CA THR A 273 9.09 -6.06 -11.28
C THR A 273 9.87 -7.16 -10.56
N CYS A 274 9.32 -8.36 -10.34
CA CYS A 274 10.03 -9.51 -9.79
C CYS A 274 10.74 -10.36 -10.85
N ASP A 275 11.22 -9.75 -11.95
CA ASP A 275 12.03 -10.41 -12.97
C ASP A 275 13.54 -10.30 -12.64
N PRO A 276 14.23 -11.39 -12.26
CA PRO A 276 15.66 -11.36 -11.98
C PRO A 276 16.50 -10.93 -13.19
N THR A 277 16.04 -11.21 -14.41
CA THR A 277 16.78 -10.86 -15.64
C THR A 277 16.82 -9.35 -15.84
N PHE A 278 15.71 -8.66 -15.62
CA PHE A 278 15.66 -7.19 -15.60
C PHE A 278 16.67 -6.60 -14.62
N TRP A 279 16.69 -7.05 -13.36
CA TRP A 279 17.58 -6.47 -12.34
C TRP A 279 19.06 -6.75 -12.58
N LYS A 280 19.41 -7.89 -13.19
CA LYS A 280 20.78 -8.17 -13.59
C LYS A 280 21.26 -7.20 -14.67
N LEU A 281 20.43 -6.95 -15.68
CA LEU A 281 20.73 -5.99 -16.75
C LEU A 281 20.88 -4.57 -16.21
N GLN A 282 19.96 -4.13 -15.34
CA GLN A 282 20.04 -2.81 -14.71
C GLN A 282 21.32 -2.64 -13.89
N LYS A 283 21.74 -3.69 -13.16
CA LYS A 283 23.01 -3.69 -12.43
C LYS A 283 24.21 -3.56 -13.37
N GLU A 284 24.24 -4.29 -14.49
CA GLU A 284 25.33 -4.18 -15.49
C GLU A 284 25.41 -2.77 -16.07
N GLN A 285 24.26 -2.17 -16.41
CA GLN A 285 24.19 -0.79 -16.89
C GLN A 285 24.64 0.22 -15.84
N LEU A 286 24.29 0.01 -14.57
CA LEU A 286 24.74 0.85 -13.47
C LEU A 286 26.26 0.80 -13.35
N VAL A 287 26.84 -0.40 -13.26
CA VAL A 287 28.30 -0.60 -13.14
C VAL A 287 29.05 0.06 -14.30
N ALA A 288 28.55 -0.10 -15.53
CA ALA A 288 29.16 0.51 -16.72
C ALA A 288 29.14 2.04 -16.72
N ARG A 289 28.21 2.68 -16.00
CA ARG A 289 28.03 4.13 -15.94
C ARG A 289 28.62 4.77 -14.68
N LEU A 290 29.01 3.97 -13.69
CA LEU A 290 29.56 4.50 -12.44
C LEU A 290 30.92 5.19 -12.67
N PRO A 291 31.16 6.34 -12.03
CA PRO A 291 32.48 6.96 -11.97
C PRO A 291 33.54 5.98 -11.45
N ARG A 292 34.77 6.10 -11.98
CA ARG A 292 35.88 5.19 -11.61
C ARG A 292 36.21 5.28 -10.13
N GLU A 293 36.08 6.46 -9.54
CA GLU A 293 36.33 6.74 -8.13
C GLU A 293 35.37 5.93 -7.24
N LEU A 294 34.07 5.92 -7.58
CA LEU A 294 33.07 5.13 -6.85
C LEU A 294 33.27 3.63 -7.04
N LEU A 295 33.63 3.18 -8.24
CA LEU A 295 33.97 1.77 -8.49
C LEU A 295 35.21 1.32 -7.70
N GLN A 296 36.21 2.19 -7.52
CA GLN A 296 37.38 1.90 -6.69
C GLN A 296 37.00 1.86 -5.20
N ALA A 297 36.19 2.80 -4.73
CA ALA A 297 35.77 2.90 -3.33
C ALA A 297 34.88 1.71 -2.90
N TYR A 298 33.87 1.38 -3.70
CA TYR A 298 32.89 0.34 -3.36
C TYR A 298 33.26 -1.03 -3.91
N GLY A 299 33.72 -1.10 -5.16
CA GLY A 299 33.98 -2.34 -5.89
C GLY A 299 32.74 -2.88 -6.58
N GLU A 300 32.91 -3.45 -7.77
CA GLU A 300 31.84 -4.12 -8.53
C GLU A 300 31.20 -5.26 -7.72
N ASP A 301 32.01 -5.95 -6.91
CA ASP A 301 31.57 -7.06 -6.08
C ASP A 301 30.66 -6.65 -4.91
N TYR A 302 30.68 -5.36 -4.54
CA TYR A 302 29.73 -4.79 -3.59
C TYR A 302 28.36 -4.57 -4.24
N VAL A 303 28.34 -4.00 -5.45
CA VAL A 303 27.11 -3.79 -6.25
C VAL A 303 26.47 -5.12 -6.65
N GLU A 304 27.28 -6.11 -7.02
CA GLU A 304 26.83 -7.48 -7.31
C GLU A 304 26.14 -8.10 -6.08
N GLU A 305 26.70 -7.89 -4.89
CA GLU A 305 26.11 -8.44 -3.67
C GLU A 305 24.78 -7.78 -3.31
N ILE A 306 24.66 -6.45 -3.46
CA ILE A 306 23.38 -5.74 -3.30
C ILE A 306 22.33 -6.33 -4.24
N ASN A 307 22.68 -6.50 -5.52
CA ASN A 307 21.76 -7.06 -6.51
C ASN A 307 21.37 -8.51 -6.18
N ARG A 308 22.33 -9.33 -5.76
CA ARG A 308 22.10 -10.72 -5.33
C ARG A 308 21.15 -10.80 -4.14
N GLN A 309 21.36 -9.97 -3.11
CA GLN A 309 20.49 -9.91 -1.93
C GLN A 309 19.08 -9.48 -2.30
N PHE A 310 18.96 -8.47 -3.16
CA PHE A 310 17.66 -8.03 -3.67
C PHE A 310 16.94 -9.17 -4.40
N ILE A 311 17.61 -9.85 -5.35
CA ILE A 311 17.07 -11.01 -6.07
C ILE A 311 16.67 -12.14 -5.11
N GLN A 312 17.44 -12.39 -4.05
CA GLN A 312 17.11 -13.40 -3.04
C GLN A 312 15.87 -13.01 -2.24
N PHE A 313 15.77 -11.74 -1.83
CA PHE A 313 14.58 -11.20 -1.19
C PHE A 313 13.35 -11.29 -2.12
N MET A 314 13.55 -11.22 -3.44
CA MET A 314 12.45 -11.38 -4.38
C MET A 314 11.75 -12.76 -4.30
N LYS A 315 12.45 -13.79 -3.83
CA LYS A 315 11.91 -15.16 -3.74
C LYS A 315 10.87 -15.33 -2.64
N VAL A 316 10.82 -14.43 -1.65
CA VAL A 316 9.83 -14.47 -0.57
C VAL A 316 8.59 -13.63 -0.88
N ALA A 317 8.43 -13.16 -2.12
CA ALA A 317 7.27 -12.41 -2.56
C ALA A 317 5.99 -13.22 -2.45
N VAL A 318 4.94 -12.57 -1.93
CA VAL A 318 3.59 -13.14 -1.91
C VAL A 318 3.04 -13.16 -3.32
N GLU A 319 2.63 -14.34 -3.81
CA GLU A 319 2.07 -14.49 -5.15
C GLU A 319 0.62 -14.03 -5.24
N ASP A 320 -0.14 -14.20 -4.16
CA ASP A 320 -1.53 -13.77 -4.10
C ASP A 320 -1.65 -12.25 -3.92
N LEU A 321 -2.13 -11.58 -4.97
CA LEU A 321 -2.36 -10.13 -4.98
C LEU A 321 -3.68 -9.72 -4.33
N SER A 322 -4.52 -10.68 -3.92
CA SER A 322 -5.89 -10.43 -3.42
C SER A 322 -5.90 -9.48 -2.22
N ALA A 323 -4.90 -9.54 -1.33
CA ALA A 323 -4.84 -8.62 -0.19
C ALA A 323 -4.74 -7.15 -0.63
N VAL A 324 -3.99 -6.86 -1.70
CA VAL A 324 -3.83 -5.52 -2.25
C VAL A 324 -5.10 -5.10 -2.98
N VAL A 325 -5.62 -5.98 -3.85
CA VAL A 325 -6.86 -5.72 -4.60
C VAL A 325 -8.04 -5.46 -3.66
N ASN A 326 -8.22 -6.29 -2.62
CA ASN A 326 -9.26 -6.11 -1.62
C ASN A 326 -9.11 -4.78 -0.85
N SER A 327 -7.87 -4.38 -0.55
CA SER A 327 -7.61 -3.09 0.11
C SER A 327 -7.97 -1.90 -0.80
N ILE A 328 -7.67 -2.01 -2.10
CA ILE A 328 -8.07 -1.00 -3.09
C ILE A 328 -9.59 -0.94 -3.21
N THR A 329 -10.25 -2.09 -3.35
CA THR A 329 -11.71 -2.21 -3.42
C THR A 329 -12.38 -1.61 -2.19
N ASP A 330 -11.87 -1.88 -1.00
CA ASP A 330 -12.39 -1.30 0.24
C ASP A 330 -12.20 0.23 0.29
N GLY A 331 -11.04 0.73 -0.14
CA GLY A 331 -10.80 2.17 -0.31
C GLY A 331 -11.82 2.85 -1.26
N LEU A 332 -12.27 2.12 -2.28
CA LEU A 332 -13.26 2.61 -3.25
C LEU A 332 -14.71 2.46 -2.78
N LEU A 333 -15.05 1.42 -2.02
CA LEU A 333 -16.43 1.05 -1.73
C LEU A 333 -16.87 1.30 -0.28
N ALA A 334 -15.96 1.30 0.69
CA ALA A 334 -16.34 1.51 2.07
C ALA A 334 -17.00 2.88 2.28
N ALA A 335 -18.11 2.89 3.02
CA ALA A 335 -18.75 4.14 3.43
C ALA A 335 -17.81 4.99 4.27
N ASN A 336 -16.90 4.37 5.04
CA ASN A 336 -15.81 5.04 5.75
C ASN A 336 -14.50 4.25 5.58
N PRO A 337 -13.74 4.49 4.49
CA PRO A 337 -12.50 3.78 4.22
C PRO A 337 -11.43 4.15 5.26
N ALA A 338 -10.50 3.22 5.50
CA ALA A 338 -9.30 3.52 6.26
C ALA A 338 -8.41 4.54 5.52
N VAL A 339 -7.63 5.30 6.27
CA VAL A 339 -6.68 6.26 5.69
C VAL A 339 -5.48 5.53 5.09
N ARG A 340 -4.99 4.49 5.76
CA ARG A 340 -3.86 3.66 5.32
C ARG A 340 -4.21 2.18 5.42
N TYR A 341 -3.84 1.43 4.40
CA TYR A 341 -3.96 -0.04 4.34
C TYR A 341 -2.56 -0.64 4.23
N TYR A 342 -2.34 -1.75 4.93
CA TYR A 342 -1.05 -2.43 5.01
C TYR A 342 -1.17 -3.88 4.55
N PRO A 343 -1.51 -4.15 3.27
CA PRO A 343 -1.59 -5.51 2.77
C PRO A 343 -0.18 -6.11 2.72
N GLY A 344 0.10 -7.11 3.56
CA GLY A 344 1.40 -7.78 3.59
C GLY A 344 1.71 -8.36 4.97
N GLN A 345 2.41 -9.50 4.99
CA GLN A 345 2.84 -10.12 6.24
C GLN A 345 4.00 -9.34 6.86
N GLY A 346 4.05 -9.28 8.20
CA GLY A 346 5.16 -8.65 8.94
C GLY A 346 5.17 -7.11 8.96
N LEU A 347 4.34 -6.43 8.14
CA LEU A 347 4.29 -4.96 8.09
C LEU A 347 3.93 -4.35 9.45
N GLY A 348 2.98 -4.94 10.19
CA GLY A 348 2.58 -4.42 11.50
C GLY A 348 3.74 -4.35 12.50
N LEU A 349 4.60 -5.38 12.55
CA LEU A 349 5.79 -5.38 13.41
C LEU A 349 6.82 -4.34 12.92
N MET A 350 7.04 -4.25 11.61
CA MET A 350 7.97 -3.27 11.03
C MET A 350 7.54 -1.83 11.35
N TYR A 351 6.26 -1.49 11.17
CA TYR A 351 5.73 -0.18 11.54
C TYR A 351 5.73 0.05 13.05
N PHE A 352 5.52 -0.98 13.87
CA PHE A 352 5.65 -0.87 15.32
C PHE A 352 7.08 -0.49 15.73
N ILE A 353 8.09 -1.21 15.21
CA ILE A 353 9.50 -0.93 15.45
C ILE A 353 9.84 0.49 15.03
N HIS A 354 9.44 0.88 13.82
CA HIS A 354 9.73 2.21 13.31
C HIS A 354 8.97 3.33 14.03
N ARG A 355 7.75 3.10 14.51
CA ARG A 355 6.97 4.18 15.14
C ARG A 355 7.34 4.38 16.60
N TYR A 356 7.60 3.30 17.34
CA TYR A 356 7.67 3.33 18.80
C TYR A 356 9.04 3.06 19.39
N LEU A 357 9.93 2.33 18.70
CA LEU A 357 11.25 2.00 19.26
C LEU A 357 12.28 3.10 18.98
N PRO A 358 13.35 3.23 19.79
CA PRO A 358 14.43 4.20 19.55
C PRO A 358 15.21 3.95 18.25
N TYR A 359 15.90 4.98 17.74
CA TYR A 359 16.67 4.91 16.48
C TYR A 359 17.66 3.74 16.45
N PHE A 360 18.42 3.48 17.52
CA PHE A 360 19.39 2.38 17.52
C PHE A 360 18.73 0.99 17.26
N VAL A 361 17.50 0.77 17.73
CA VAL A 361 16.76 -0.48 17.50
C VAL A 361 16.28 -0.54 16.06
N ARG A 362 15.79 0.59 15.53
CA ARG A 362 15.38 0.70 14.12
C ARG A 362 16.56 0.42 13.19
N ASP A 363 17.71 1.02 13.47
CA ASP A 363 18.92 0.86 12.68
C ASP A 363 19.44 -0.57 12.76
N LEU A 364 19.40 -1.22 13.93
CA LEU A 364 19.78 -2.63 14.07
C LEU A 364 18.83 -3.54 13.29
N PHE A 365 17.52 -3.28 13.34
CA PHE A 365 16.52 -4.01 12.57
C PHE A 365 16.72 -3.85 11.06
N LEU A 366 16.91 -2.62 10.59
CA LEU A 366 17.20 -2.33 9.18
C LEU A 366 18.54 -2.92 8.74
N LYS A 367 19.56 -2.92 9.61
CA LYS A 367 20.83 -3.58 9.35
C LYS A 367 20.64 -5.07 9.10
N GLY A 368 19.87 -5.74 9.96
CA GLY A 368 19.60 -7.17 9.83
C GLY A 368 18.78 -7.54 8.59
N LEU A 369 17.91 -6.64 8.11
CA LEU A 369 17.06 -6.89 6.95
C LEU A 369 17.70 -6.50 5.61
N PHE A 370 18.43 -5.38 5.54
CA PHE A 370 18.81 -4.73 4.29
C PHE A 370 20.30 -4.43 4.14
N ILE A 371 21.09 -4.37 5.21
CA ILE A 371 22.49 -3.95 5.10
C ILE A 371 23.39 -5.15 4.82
N ASN A 372 24.15 -5.02 3.75
CA ASN A 372 25.05 -6.03 3.22
C ASN A 372 26.19 -6.35 4.22
N PRO A 373 26.50 -7.63 4.50
CA PRO A 373 27.66 -7.99 5.31
C PRO A 373 29.00 -7.70 4.61
N LYS A 374 29.04 -7.51 3.28
CA LYS A 374 30.25 -7.10 2.57
C LYS A 374 30.47 -5.61 2.74
N LEU A 375 31.62 -5.25 3.31
CA LEU A 375 32.09 -3.88 3.38
C LEU A 375 32.51 -3.36 1.98
N PRO A 376 32.39 -2.05 1.71
CA PRO A 376 33.02 -1.38 0.56
C PRO A 376 34.49 -1.77 0.39
N ARG A 377 34.98 -1.79 -0.87
CA ARG A 377 36.35 -2.20 -1.21
C ARG A 377 37.43 -1.40 -0.47
N ALA A 378 37.29 -0.09 -0.37
CA ALA A 378 38.24 0.78 0.33
C ALA A 378 38.41 0.36 1.81
N LEU A 379 37.29 0.15 2.52
CA LEU A 379 37.31 -0.28 3.92
C LEU A 379 37.88 -1.69 4.11
N ARG A 380 37.72 -2.59 3.13
CA ARG A 380 38.33 -3.93 3.16
C ARG A 380 39.84 -3.89 2.95
N GLN A 381 40.35 -2.95 2.16
CA GLN A 381 41.78 -2.77 1.96
C GLN A 381 42.43 -2.20 3.22
N GLU A 382 41.84 -1.16 3.81
CA GLU A 382 42.28 -0.62 5.10
C GLU A 382 42.29 -1.68 6.22
N HIS A 383 41.25 -2.51 6.31
CA HIS A 383 41.21 -3.63 7.27
C HIS A 383 42.28 -4.70 7.03
N LYS A 384 42.73 -4.88 5.78
CA LYS A 384 43.83 -5.80 5.45
C LYS A 384 45.17 -5.20 5.77
N ASP A 385 45.36 -3.91 5.52
CA ASP A 385 46.63 -3.21 5.78
C ASP A 385 46.82 -2.91 7.28
N ALA A 386 45.76 -2.64 8.03
CA ALA A 386 45.79 -2.54 9.49
C ALA A 386 46.03 -3.89 10.21
N LYS A 387 45.91 -5.01 9.48
CA LYS A 387 46.19 -6.38 9.98
C LYS A 387 47.50 -6.97 9.43
N LYS A 388 48.24 -6.23 8.59
CA LYS A 388 49.61 -6.62 8.24
C LYS A 388 50.52 -6.24 9.42
N PRO A 389 51.32 -7.19 9.94
CA PRO A 389 52.21 -6.97 11.08
C PRO A 389 53.31 -5.95 10.81
#